data_AF-A0A0S3TQR1-F1
#
_entry.id   AF-A0A0S3TQR1-F1
#
_cell.length_a   1.000
_cell.length_b   1.000
_cell.length_c   1.000
_cell.angle_alpha   90.00
_cell.angle_beta   90.00
_cell.angle_gamma   90.00
#
_symmetry.space_group_name_H-M   'P 1'
#
loop_
_entity.id
_entity.type
_entity.pdbx_description
1 polymer ?
#
loop_
_entity_poly.entity_id
_entity_poly.type
_entity_poly.pdbx_seq_one_letter_code
_entity_poly.pdbx_strand_id
1 'polypeptide(L)'
;MSLPLTYLTIDEYLQLEQYSEVRHEYLGGQIFAMSGGSKEHNTITLNIASRLRSHLRGGSCSVFMADMKVRIELANQNNNISK
;
A
#
# COMPACT_ATOMS: atom_id res chain seq x y z
N MET A 1 29.66 -6.66 2.52
CA MET A 1 28.98 -7.01 3.79
C MET A 1 27.49 -6.92 3.52
N SER A 2 26.80 -8.05 3.30
CA SER A 2 25.34 -8.05 3.14
C SER A 2 24.72 -8.02 4.54
N LEU A 3 23.91 -7.00 4.82
CA LEU A 3 23.07 -7.00 6.02
C LEU A 3 22.07 -8.16 5.92
N PRO A 4 21.80 -8.89 7.01
CA PRO A 4 20.73 -9.88 7.01
C PRO A 4 19.42 -9.19 6.61
N LEU A 5 18.75 -9.74 5.60
CA LEU A 5 17.39 -9.31 5.23
C LEU A 5 16.45 -9.75 6.36
N THR A 6 16.14 -8.83 7.25
CA THR A 6 15.12 -9.04 8.28
C THR A 6 13.77 -9.05 7.59
N TYR A 7 13.14 -10.22 7.52
CA TYR A 7 11.75 -10.35 7.08
C TYR A 7 10.84 -9.97 8.24
N LEU A 8 9.92 -9.04 8.00
CA LEU A 8 8.89 -8.63 8.95
C LEU A 8 7.64 -9.48 8.75
N THR A 9 6.97 -9.81 9.84
CA THR A 9 5.56 -10.22 9.79
C THR A 9 4.68 -9.01 9.44
N ILE A 10 3.42 -9.26 9.07
CA ILE A 10 2.46 -8.19 8.79
C ILE A 10 2.24 -7.32 10.04
N ASP A 11 2.15 -7.92 11.23
CA ASP A 11 1.91 -7.19 12.47
C ASP A 11 3.10 -6.29 12.84
N GLU A 12 4.33 -6.80 12.71
CA GLU A 12 5.54 -6.00 12.94
C GLU A 12 5.63 -4.82 11.96
N TYR A 13 5.32 -5.06 10.68
CA TYR A 13 5.24 -3.98 9.69
C TYR A 13 4.18 -2.93 10.06
N LEU A 14 2.99 -3.34 10.49
CA LEU A 14 1.92 -2.41 10.86
C LEU A 14 2.26 -1.63 12.15
N GLN A 15 3.01 -2.22 13.07
CA GLN A 15 3.54 -1.51 14.25
C GLN A 15 4.60 -0.49 13.84
N LEU A 16 5.51 -0.87 12.94
CA LEU A 16 6.54 0.03 12.41
C LEU A 16 5.91 1.24 11.70
N GLU A 17 4.87 1.00 10.89
CA GLU A 17 4.20 2.07 10.14
C GLU A 17 3.50 3.11 11.02
N GLN A 18 3.16 2.80 12.27
CA GLN A 18 2.54 3.77 13.19
C GLN A 18 3.49 4.89 13.62
N TYR A 19 4.80 4.62 13.62
CA TYR A 19 5.82 5.54 14.10
C TYR A 19 6.77 6.01 13.00
N SER A 20 6.64 5.46 11.80
CA SER A 20 7.51 5.79 10.68
C SER A 20 7.18 7.15 10.07
N GLU A 21 8.20 7.95 9.81
CA GLU A 21 8.07 9.22 9.06
C GLU A 21 7.89 8.98 7.56
N VAL A 22 8.29 7.80 7.08
CA VAL A 22 8.21 7.39 5.68
C VAL A 22 7.20 6.26 5.55
N ARG A 23 6.31 6.33 4.56
CA ARG A 23 5.36 5.26 4.27
C ARG A 23 6.06 4.11 3.57
N HIS A 24 5.73 2.88 3.93
CA HIS A 24 6.25 1.70 3.25
C HIS A 24 5.16 0.83 2.60
N GLU A 25 5.54 0.14 1.53
CA GLU A 25 4.81 -1.01 0.96
C GLU A 25 5.39 -2.32 1.48
N TYR A 26 4.54 -3.29 1.79
CA TYR A 26 4.94 -4.61 2.27
C TYR A 26 4.79 -5.67 1.16
N LEU A 27 5.86 -6.41 0.88
CA LEU A 27 5.89 -7.47 -0.11
C LEU A 27 6.60 -8.71 0.45
N GLY A 28 5.83 -9.73 0.83
CA GLY A 28 6.36 -11.03 1.25
C GLY A 28 7.35 -10.96 2.42
N GLY A 29 7.15 -10.02 3.35
CA GLY A 29 8.02 -9.78 4.50
C GLY A 29 9.09 -8.71 4.30
N GLN A 30 9.25 -8.18 3.09
CA GLN A 30 10.11 -7.04 2.82
C GLN A 30 9.31 -5.75 2.80
N ILE A 31 9.94 -4.63 3.18
CA ILE A 31 9.33 -3.30 3.14
C ILE A 31 10.08 -2.38 2.18
N PHE A 32 9.34 -1.58 1.42
CA PHE A 32 9.88 -0.64 0.43
C PHE A 32 9.36 0.75 0.73
N ALA A 33 10.26 1.72 0.87
CA ALA A 33 9.87 3.11 1.08
C ALA A 33 9.11 3.63 -0.16
N MET A 34 7.92 4.17 0.07
CA MET A 34 7.17 4.87 -0.97
C MET A 34 7.81 6.23 -1.23
N SER A 35 7.79 6.65 -2.49
CA SER A 35 8.08 8.03 -2.82
C SER A 35 7.02 8.95 -2.22
N GLY A 36 7.45 10.06 -1.62
CA GLY A 36 6.53 11.11 -1.17
C GLY A 36 5.77 11.74 -2.34
N GLY A 37 4.65 12.39 -2.04
CA GLY A 37 3.88 13.12 -3.04
C GLY A 37 4.47 14.50 -3.35
N SER A 38 4.71 14.80 -4.63
CA SER A 38 4.95 16.18 -5.07
C SER A 38 3.65 16.99 -5.10
N LYS A 39 3.75 18.31 -5.29
CA LYS A 39 2.57 19.19 -5.49
C LYS A 39 1.76 18.75 -6.71
N GLU A 40 2.43 18.36 -7.78
CA GLU A 40 1.85 17.90 -9.05
C GLU A 40 1.13 16.56 -8.82
N HIS A 41 1.77 15.61 -8.13
CA HIS A 41 1.15 14.34 -7.72
C HIS A 41 -0.14 14.60 -6.94
N ASN A 42 -0.11 15.50 -5.94
CA ASN A 42 -1.27 15.80 -5.11
C ASN A 42 -2.39 16.46 -5.93
N THR A 43 -2.06 17.34 -6.87
CA THR A 43 -3.05 17.97 -7.74
C THR A 43 -3.75 16.94 -8.63
N ILE A 44 -2.99 16.04 -9.25
CA ILE A 44 -3.53 15.02 -10.16
C ILE A 44 -4.40 14.02 -9.38
N THR A 45 -3.88 13.48 -8.27
CA THR A 45 -4.60 12.48 -7.46
C THR A 45 -5.88 13.06 -6.85
N LEU A 46 -5.85 14.32 -6.38
CA LEU A 46 -7.03 15.00 -5.86
C LEU A 46 -8.12 15.18 -6.92
N ASN A 47 -7.74 15.58 -8.15
CA ASN A 47 -8.69 15.74 -9.25
C ASN A 47 -9.39 14.42 -9.60
N ILE A 48 -8.65 13.30 -9.58
CA ILE A 48 -9.20 11.96 -9.84
C ILE A 48 -10.11 11.53 -8.69
N ALA A 49 -9.62 11.61 -7.45
CA ALA A 49 -10.37 11.19 -6.26
C ALA A 49 -11.68 11.97 -6.10
N SER A 50 -11.67 13.29 -6.34
CA SER A 50 -12.85 14.14 -6.27
C SER A 50 -13.94 13.74 -7.27
N ARG A 51 -13.54 13.44 -8.52
CA ARG A 51 -14.46 12.98 -9.57
C ARG A 51 -15.05 11.62 -9.24
N LEU A 52 -14.22 10.66 -8.84
CA LEU A 52 -14.68 9.32 -8.45
C LEU A 52 -15.63 9.38 -7.24
N ARG A 53 -15.27 10.14 -6.21
CA ARG A 53 -16.10 10.29 -5.01
C ARG A 53 -17.45 10.93 -5.32
N SER A 54 -17.47 11.93 -6.21
CA SER A 54 -18.72 12.56 -6.65
C SER A 54 -19.60 11.59 -7.44
N HIS A 55 -19.00 10.82 -8.35
CA HIS A 55 -19.72 9.86 -9.19
C HIS A 55 -20.32 8.69 -8.39
N LEU A 56 -19.60 8.19 -7.39
CA LEU A 56 -20.01 7.03 -6.59
C LEU A 56 -20.84 7.40 -5.34
N ARG A 57 -21.15 8.68 -5.15
CA ARG A 57 -21.88 9.17 -3.97
C ARG A 57 -23.27 8.54 -3.90
N GLY A 58 -23.60 7.94 -2.75
CA GLY A 58 -24.89 7.27 -2.51
C GLY A 58 -24.94 5.81 -2.98
N GLY A 59 -23.85 5.30 -3.59
CA GLY A 59 -23.69 3.89 -3.92
C GLY A 59 -23.07 3.07 -2.78
N SER A 60 -22.78 1.80 -3.06
CA SER A 60 -22.15 0.86 -2.12
C SER A 60 -20.62 0.97 -2.08
N CYS A 61 -20.01 1.81 -2.92
CA CYS A 61 -18.56 1.92 -3.04
C CYS A 61 -18.01 3.12 -2.25
N SER A 62 -16.88 2.91 -1.59
CA SER A 62 -16.09 3.97 -0.94
C SER A 62 -14.85 4.29 -1.75
N VAL A 63 -14.47 5.58 -1.82
CA VAL A 63 -13.30 6.05 -2.58
C VAL A 63 -12.23 6.52 -1.60
N PHE A 64 -11.02 5.99 -1.78
CA PHE A 64 -9.79 6.37 -1.09
C PHE A 64 -8.76 6.82 -2.13
N MET A 65 -7.90 7.78 -1.77
CA MET A 65 -6.99 8.41 -2.74
C MET A 65 -5.66 7.65 -2.90
N ALA A 66 -4.80 7.65 -1.88
CA ALA A 66 -3.48 7.00 -1.96
C ALA A 66 -2.94 6.48 -0.61
N ASP A 67 -3.55 6.88 0.52
CA ASP A 67 -2.98 6.62 1.85
C ASP A 67 -3.50 5.35 2.54
N MET A 68 -4.53 4.72 1.95
CA MET A 68 -5.11 3.50 2.49
C MET A 68 -4.21 2.30 2.20
N LYS A 69 -3.85 1.53 3.24
CA LYS A 69 -3.21 0.22 3.05
C LYS A 69 -4.26 -0.82 2.67
N VAL A 70 -3.97 -1.58 1.63
CA VAL A 70 -4.81 -2.69 1.17
C VAL A 70 -3.99 -3.97 1.19
N ARG A 71 -4.49 -4.98 1.90
CA ARG A 71 -3.92 -6.31 1.84
C ARG A 71 -4.52 -7.04 0.65
N ILE A 72 -3.66 -7.49 -0.25
CA ILE A 72 -4.04 -8.36 -1.36
C ILE A 72 -3.37 -9.72 -1.20
N GLU A 73 -4.11 -10.77 -1.56
CA GLU A 73 -3.55 -12.09 -1.73
C GLU A 73 -3.33 -12.30 -3.23
N LEU A 74 -2.12 -12.72 -3.62
CA LEU A 74 -1.81 -12.94 -5.03
C LEU A 74 -2.72 -14.05 -5.55
N ALA A 75 -3.52 -13.73 -6.57
CA ALA A 75 -4.55 -14.63 -7.10
C ALA A 75 -4.02 -15.99 -7.63
N ASN A 76 -2.69 -16.13 -7.82
CA ASN A 76 -2.06 -17.28 -8.47
C ASN A 76 -0.89 -17.91 -7.68
N GLN A 77 -1.00 -18.11 -6.36
CA GLN A 77 -0.04 -18.94 -5.61
C GLN A 77 -0.42 -20.43 -5.49
N ASN A 78 -1.49 -20.88 -6.15
CA ASN A 78 -1.88 -22.30 -6.23
C ASN A 78 -1.30 -23.03 -7.45
N ASN A 79 -0.02 -22.86 -7.74
CA ASN A 79 0.68 -23.74 -8.70
C ASN A 79 2.04 -24.14 -8.14
N ASN A 80 2.04 -25.25 -7.41
CA ASN A 80 3.14 -26.21 -7.24
C ASN A 80 4.52 -25.64 -6.87
N ILE A 81 4.85 -25.69 -5.59
CA ILE A 81 6.19 -26.11 -5.17
C ILE A 81 6.05 -27.26 -4.18
N SER A 82 5.63 -28.40 -4.72
CA SER A 82 6.04 -29.69 -4.18
C SER A 82 7.50 -29.92 -4.61
N LYS A 83 8.44 -29.54 -3.75
CA LYS A 83 9.67 -30.27 -3.41
C LYS A 83 10.50 -29.47 -2.42
#